data_AF-A0A662WRQ6-F1
#
_entry.id   AF-A0A662WRQ6-F1
#
_cell.length_a   1.000
_cell.length_b   1.000
_cell.length_c   1.000
_cell.angle_alpha   90.00
_cell.angle_beta   90.00
_cell.angle_gamma   90.00
#
_symmetry.space_group_name_H-M   'P 1'
#
loop_
_entity.id
_entity.type
_entity.pdbx_description
1 polymer ?
#
loop_
_entity_poly.entity_id
_entity_poly.type
_entity_poly.pdbx_seq_one_letter_code
_entity_poly.pdbx_strand_id
1 'polypeptide(L)'
;MVGPTGYVFTTGGIGPTHDDITYESVAKAFGRGVELHEPTLVAMEKNLKENYPHLVMNEGLKRMAVLPVDCKLLHASGWTPIAVVENVYILPGIPSMVTDMLTCNEEHFVGVPIHRVIKEHPNVVLGSYVNLSEDKTGVRDLSFNTRLTVEGRDETEVKQVGDKLIELFGGSLANPSSAV
;
A
#
# COMPACT_ATOMS: atom_id res chain seq x y z
N MET A 1 -2.79 -14.30 -2.96
CA MET A 1 -1.53 -13.86 -2.32
C MET A 1 -1.21 -12.47 -2.81
N VAL A 2 -0.66 -11.62 -1.94
CA VAL A 2 -0.13 -10.31 -2.34
C VAL A 2 1.15 -10.57 -3.14
N GLY A 3 1.21 -10.07 -4.39
CA GLY A 3 2.41 -10.24 -5.23
C GLY A 3 3.58 -9.36 -4.76
N PRO A 4 4.76 -9.45 -5.41
CA PRO A 4 5.95 -8.68 -5.03
C PRO A 4 5.76 -7.16 -5.01
N THR A 5 4.77 -6.64 -5.74
CA THR A 5 4.44 -5.22 -5.84
C THR A 5 3.31 -4.78 -4.91
N GLY A 6 2.70 -5.69 -4.16
CA GLY A 6 1.59 -5.36 -3.29
C GLY A 6 2.06 -5.03 -1.86
N TYR A 7 1.22 -4.33 -1.12
CA TYR A 7 1.50 -3.93 0.26
C TYR A 7 1.07 -5.00 1.26
N VAL A 8 1.93 -5.30 2.23
CA VAL A 8 1.60 -6.10 3.41
C VAL A 8 1.67 -5.19 4.63
N PHE A 9 0.59 -5.10 5.39
CA PHE A 9 0.52 -4.26 6.58
C PHE A 9 0.46 -5.13 7.82
N THR A 10 1.29 -4.83 8.82
CA THR A 10 1.17 -5.38 10.17
C THR A 10 0.81 -4.26 11.13
N THR A 11 -0.09 -4.51 12.07
CA THR A 11 -0.43 -3.56 13.13
C THR A 11 -0.20 -4.20 14.50
N GLY A 12 0.44 -3.45 15.40
CA GLY A 12 0.69 -3.89 16.77
C GLY A 12 1.99 -4.65 16.96
N GLY A 13 2.32 -4.92 18.22
CA GLY A 13 3.54 -5.63 18.60
C GLY A 13 4.83 -4.81 18.47
N ILE A 14 4.75 -3.48 18.55
CA ILE A 14 5.89 -2.54 18.50
C ILE A 14 5.98 -1.62 19.73
N GLY A 15 5.23 -1.93 20.78
CA GLY A 15 5.29 -1.25 22.06
C GLY A 15 6.51 -1.62 22.92
N PRO A 16 6.49 -1.22 24.20
CA PRO A 16 7.63 -1.40 25.09
C PRO A 16 7.64 -2.75 25.82
N THR A 17 6.65 -3.63 25.62
CA THR A 17 6.53 -4.87 26.41
C THR A 17 7.28 -6.04 25.76
N HIS A 18 7.46 -7.13 26.51
CA HIS A 18 8.21 -8.30 26.04
C HIS A 18 7.52 -9.06 24.89
N ASP A 19 6.21 -8.91 24.77
CA ASP A 19 5.34 -9.53 23.77
C ASP A 19 5.21 -8.66 22.51
N ASP A 20 5.71 -7.41 22.55
CA ASP A 20 5.97 -6.62 21.36
C ASP A 20 7.21 -7.14 20.65
N ILE A 21 6.99 -7.99 19.63
CA ILE A 21 8.02 -8.74 18.90
C ILE A 21 7.94 -8.54 17.37
N THR A 22 7.13 -7.60 16.88
CA THR A 22 6.83 -7.49 15.44
C THR A 22 8.07 -7.09 14.65
N TYR A 23 8.89 -6.15 15.14
CA TYR A 23 10.13 -5.76 14.46
C TYR A 23 11.08 -6.95 14.32
N GLU A 24 11.34 -7.67 15.41
CA GLU A 24 12.22 -8.84 15.43
C GLU A 24 11.67 -9.97 14.55
N SER A 25 10.35 -10.20 14.59
CA SER A 25 9.69 -11.26 13.81
C SER A 25 9.77 -10.99 12.31
N VAL A 26 9.50 -9.74 11.89
CA VAL A 26 9.60 -9.34 10.48
C VAL A 26 11.05 -9.37 10.01
N ALA A 27 11.99 -8.82 10.80
CA ALA A 27 13.42 -8.87 10.48
C ALA A 27 13.89 -10.32 10.26
N LYS A 28 13.54 -11.21 11.20
CA LYS A 28 13.87 -12.64 11.13
C LYS A 28 13.29 -13.34 9.90
N ALA A 29 12.05 -13.00 9.51
CA ALA A 29 11.41 -13.58 8.33
C ALA A 29 12.18 -13.28 7.03
N PHE A 30 12.89 -12.16 6.98
CA PHE A 30 13.72 -11.75 5.85
C PHE A 30 15.23 -11.97 6.08
N GLY A 31 15.61 -12.73 7.11
CA GLY A 31 17.01 -13.03 7.40
C GLY A 31 17.83 -11.82 7.86
N ARG A 32 17.18 -10.79 8.41
CA ARG A 32 17.80 -9.56 8.90
C ARG A 32 17.88 -9.54 10.43
N GLY A 33 18.79 -8.72 10.95
CA GLY A 33 18.85 -8.37 12.37
C GLY A 33 17.97 -7.16 12.72
N VAL A 34 18.04 -6.75 13.98
CA VAL A 34 17.51 -5.46 14.46
C VAL A 34 18.63 -4.66 15.13
N GLU A 35 18.54 -3.35 15.06
CA GLU A 35 19.51 -2.43 15.68
C GLU A 35 18.82 -1.18 16.22
N LEU A 36 19.48 -0.52 17.17
CA LEU A 36 18.99 0.74 17.70
C LEU A 36 19.07 1.80 16.59
N HIS A 37 17.95 2.46 16.30
CA HIS A 37 17.90 3.57 15.37
C HIS A 37 17.96 4.88 16.14
N GLU A 38 19.15 5.48 16.24
CA GLU A 38 19.42 6.67 17.04
C GLU A 38 18.49 7.84 16.74
N PRO A 39 18.15 8.17 15.47
CA PRO A 39 17.20 9.26 15.19
C PRO A 39 15.82 9.04 15.81
N THR A 40 15.32 7.80 15.80
CA THR A 40 14.03 7.47 16.43
C THR A 40 14.14 7.55 17.95
N LEU A 41 15.25 7.10 18.54
CA LEU A 41 15.48 7.24 19.98
C LEU A 41 15.49 8.71 20.41
N VAL A 42 16.21 9.58 19.69
CA VAL A 42 16.26 11.02 20.00
C VAL A 42 14.88 11.66 19.86
N ALA A 43 14.12 11.33 18.81
CA ALA A 43 12.75 11.83 18.63
C ALA A 43 11.82 11.37 19.75
N MET A 44 11.93 10.11 20.18
CA MET A 44 11.19 9.55 21.31
C MET A 44 11.53 10.27 22.61
N GLU A 45 12.81 10.47 22.91
CA GLU A 45 13.26 11.17 24.12
C GLU A 45 12.71 12.59 24.19
N LYS A 46 12.73 13.31 23.07
CA LYS A 46 12.15 14.65 22.98
C LYS A 46 10.64 14.61 23.26
N ASN A 47 9.92 13.71 22.58
CA ASN A 47 8.48 13.57 22.77
C ASN A 47 8.10 13.19 24.20
N LEU A 48 8.85 12.29 24.84
CA LEU A 48 8.62 11.91 26.24
C LEU A 48 8.84 13.09 27.19
N LYS A 49 9.90 13.88 26.99
CA LYS A 49 10.15 15.08 27.81
C LYS A 49 9.04 16.13 27.68
N GLU A 50 8.51 16.34 26.48
CA GLU A 50 7.50 17.36 26.19
C GLU A 50 6.09 16.94 26.62
N ASN A 51 5.69 15.71 26.30
CA ASN A 51 4.29 15.26 26.44
C ASN A 51 4.07 14.33 27.65
N TYR A 52 5.13 13.69 28.16
CA TYR A 52 5.04 12.70 29.25
C TYR A 52 6.18 12.85 30.27
N PRO A 53 6.37 14.04 30.88
CA PRO A 53 7.56 14.36 31.69
C PRO A 53 7.74 13.48 32.94
N HIS A 54 6.71 12.73 33.34
CA HIS A 54 6.74 11.79 34.46
C HIS A 54 7.27 10.39 34.05
N LEU A 55 7.35 10.08 32.75
CA LEU A 55 7.92 8.83 32.26
C LEU A 55 9.44 8.93 32.21
N VAL A 56 10.10 7.98 32.88
CA VAL A 56 11.56 7.84 32.85
C VAL A 56 11.94 6.83 31.78
N MET A 57 12.93 7.17 30.96
CA MET A 57 13.46 6.26 29.95
C MET A 57 13.95 4.96 30.59
N ASN A 58 13.44 3.83 30.10
CA ASN A 58 13.80 2.49 30.55
C ASN A 58 14.11 1.58 29.34
N GLU A 59 14.56 0.35 29.59
CA GLU A 59 14.93 -0.57 28.53
C GLU A 59 13.76 -0.95 27.62
N GLY A 60 12.53 -1.06 28.15
CA GLY A 60 11.33 -1.31 27.35
C GLY A 60 11.03 -0.17 26.37
N LEU A 61 11.12 1.08 26.83
CA LEU A 61 10.96 2.25 25.96
C LEU A 61 12.07 2.32 24.91
N LYS A 62 13.33 2.10 25.28
CA LYS A 62 14.45 2.07 24.32
C LYS A 62 14.25 1.02 23.22
N ARG A 63 13.65 -0.14 23.52
CA ARG A 63 13.34 -1.17 22.53
C ARG A 63 12.39 -0.69 21.42
N MET A 64 11.53 0.30 21.69
CA MET A 64 10.65 0.87 20.65
C MET A 64 11.42 1.63 19.55
N ALA A 65 12.69 1.96 19.80
CA ALA A 65 13.60 2.54 18.81
C ALA A 65 14.55 1.49 18.18
N VAL A 66 14.39 0.20 18.49
CA VAL A 66 15.13 -0.89 17.87
C VAL A 66 14.36 -1.36 16.64
N LEU A 67 14.91 -1.11 15.46
CA LEU A 67 14.25 -1.33 14.17
C LEU A 67 14.98 -2.42 13.35
N PRO A 68 14.33 -3.05 12.36
CA PRO A 68 15.00 -3.96 11.44
C PRO A 68 16.16 -3.27 10.70
N VAL A 69 17.29 -3.96 10.58
CA VAL A 69 18.47 -3.49 9.85
C VAL A 69 18.12 -3.22 8.38
N ASP A 70 18.67 -2.14 7.81
CA ASP A 70 18.46 -1.69 6.44
C ASP A 70 16.97 -1.55 6.06
N CYS A 71 16.10 -1.25 7.03
CA CYS A 71 14.70 -0.94 6.73
C CYS A 71 14.57 0.46 6.12
N LYS A 72 13.62 0.61 5.20
CA LYS A 72 13.20 1.94 4.75
C LYS A 72 12.29 2.54 5.82
N LEU A 73 12.40 3.84 6.05
CA LEU A 73 11.52 4.56 6.97
C LEU A 73 10.59 5.49 6.19
N LEU A 74 9.31 5.47 6.54
CA LEU A 74 8.37 6.53 6.16
C LEU A 74 8.07 7.42 7.36
N HIS A 75 7.89 8.70 7.08
CA HIS A 75 7.58 9.72 8.08
C HIS A 75 6.16 9.52 8.65
N ALA A 76 5.94 9.97 9.88
CA ALA A 76 4.64 10.01 10.54
C ALA A 76 4.53 11.33 11.31
N SER A 77 3.30 11.77 11.66
CA SER A 77 3.12 13.01 12.43
C SER A 77 3.80 12.97 13.80
N GLY A 78 3.94 11.77 14.38
CA GLY A 78 4.59 11.50 15.64
C GLY A 78 6.08 11.17 15.53
N TRP A 79 6.67 10.80 16.67
CA TRP A 79 8.09 10.43 16.74
C TRP A 79 8.40 9.04 16.17
N THR A 80 7.43 8.13 16.14
CA THR A 80 7.60 6.76 15.65
C THR A 80 7.46 6.72 14.13
N PRO A 81 8.46 6.27 13.36
CA PRO A 81 8.33 6.11 11.91
C PRO A 81 7.57 4.83 11.55
N ILE A 82 7.14 4.71 10.29
CA ILE A 82 6.77 3.42 9.72
C ILE A 82 8.05 2.74 9.25
N ALA A 83 8.41 1.60 9.84
CA ALA A 83 9.50 0.78 9.33
C ALA A 83 8.99 -0.13 8.20
N VAL A 84 9.77 -0.22 7.13
CA VAL A 84 9.42 -0.99 5.93
C VAL A 84 10.55 -1.97 5.62
N VAL A 85 10.20 -3.26 5.61
CA VAL A 85 11.09 -4.37 5.23
C VAL A 85 10.49 -5.05 4.02
N GLU A 86 11.19 -5.00 2.89
CA GLU A 86 10.64 -5.40 1.58
C GLU A 86 9.31 -4.68 1.29
N ASN A 87 8.20 -5.43 1.21
CA ASN A 87 6.85 -4.90 1.03
C ASN A 87 5.99 -4.91 2.32
N VAL A 88 6.62 -5.14 3.48
CA VAL A 88 5.97 -5.19 4.80
C VAL A 88 6.12 -3.85 5.51
N TYR A 89 4.98 -3.21 5.79
CA TYR A 89 4.87 -1.95 6.52
C TYR A 89 4.48 -2.26 7.95
N ILE A 90 5.34 -1.87 8.89
CA ILE A 90 5.18 -2.18 10.31
C ILE A 90 4.60 -0.95 11.02
N LEU A 91 3.36 -1.08 11.50
CA LEU A 91 2.57 -0.01 12.10
C LEU A 91 2.23 -0.32 13.58
N PRO A 92 1.95 0.71 14.40
CA PRO A 92 1.47 0.55 15.77
C PRO A 92 0.11 -0.16 15.83
N GLY A 93 -0.24 -0.65 17.02
CA GLY A 93 -1.53 -1.28 17.27
C GLY A 93 -2.66 -0.29 17.55
N ILE A 94 -2.33 0.97 17.85
CA ILE A 94 -3.30 2.01 18.20
C ILE A 94 -3.99 2.51 16.91
N PRO A 95 -5.31 2.32 16.74
CA PRO A 95 -5.99 2.62 15.47
C PRO A 95 -5.83 4.08 15.01
N SER A 96 -5.85 5.05 15.93
CA SER A 96 -5.67 6.46 15.57
C SER A 96 -4.29 6.75 14.99
N MET A 97 -3.24 6.11 15.50
CA MET A 97 -1.89 6.24 14.96
C MET A 97 -1.76 5.58 13.58
N VAL A 98 -2.40 4.42 13.38
CA VAL A 98 -2.42 3.76 12.07
C VAL A 98 -3.07 4.66 11.02
N THR A 99 -4.24 5.22 11.32
CA THR A 99 -4.94 6.15 10.41
C THR A 99 -4.06 7.34 10.05
N ASP A 100 -3.47 7.99 11.05
CA ASP A 100 -2.57 9.13 10.84
C ASP A 100 -1.37 8.77 9.96
N MET A 101 -0.68 7.68 10.28
CA MET A 101 0.48 7.20 9.52
C MET A 101 0.15 6.89 8.06
N LEU A 102 -1.00 6.27 7.80
CA LEU A 102 -1.44 5.99 6.44
C LEU A 102 -1.82 7.27 5.69
N THR A 103 -2.50 8.21 6.35
CA THR A 103 -2.86 9.51 5.75
C THR A 103 -1.64 10.36 5.44
N CYS A 104 -0.63 10.42 6.33
CA CYS A 104 0.63 11.14 6.08
C CYS A 104 1.39 10.62 4.85
N ASN A 105 1.14 9.37 4.45
CA ASN A 105 1.83 8.70 3.36
C ASN A 105 0.87 8.27 2.24
N GLU A 106 -0.27 8.95 2.08
CA GLU A 106 -1.28 8.55 1.09
C GLU A 106 -0.73 8.53 -0.35
N GLU A 107 0.18 9.44 -0.67
CA GLU A 107 0.85 9.51 -1.98
C GLU A 107 1.78 8.31 -2.23
N HIS A 108 2.30 7.70 -1.17
CA HIS A 108 3.13 6.49 -1.25
C HIS A 108 2.28 5.23 -1.47
N PHE A 109 1.05 5.20 -0.96
CA PHE A 109 0.13 4.07 -1.07
C PHE A 109 -0.80 4.20 -2.27
N VAL A 110 -0.22 4.03 -3.46
CA VAL A 110 -0.99 4.07 -4.71
C VAL A 110 -1.52 2.67 -5.02
N GLY A 111 -2.84 2.51 -4.87
CA GLY A 111 -3.52 1.28 -5.29
C GLY A 111 -3.42 1.03 -6.80
N VAL A 112 -3.89 -0.13 -7.26
CA VAL A 112 -3.91 -0.44 -8.70
C VAL A 112 -4.70 0.65 -9.44
N PRO A 113 -4.16 1.26 -10.52
CA PRO A 113 -4.76 2.43 -11.17
C PRO A 113 -6.26 2.26 -11.48
N ILE A 114 -6.68 1.05 -11.84
CA ILE A 114 -8.07 0.74 -12.14
C ILE A 114 -9.03 1.01 -10.97
N HIS A 115 -8.63 0.72 -9.72
CA HIS A 115 -9.49 0.98 -8.55
C HIS A 115 -9.67 2.48 -8.29
N ARG A 116 -8.67 3.29 -8.64
CA ARG A 116 -8.76 4.75 -8.55
C ARG A 116 -9.79 5.30 -9.53
N VAL A 117 -9.74 4.82 -10.77
CA VAL A 117 -10.71 5.18 -11.82
C VAL A 117 -12.13 4.78 -11.39
N ILE A 118 -12.34 3.57 -10.85
CA ILE A 118 -13.66 3.15 -10.33
C ILE A 118 -14.17 4.11 -9.23
N LYS A 119 -13.29 4.52 -8.29
CA LYS A 119 -13.66 5.40 -7.19
C LYS A 119 -14.03 6.82 -7.66
N GLU A 120 -13.32 7.33 -8.66
CA GLU A 120 -13.56 8.65 -9.24
C GLU A 120 -14.81 8.68 -10.15
N HIS A 121 -15.20 7.52 -10.69
CA HIS A 121 -16.35 7.36 -11.60
C HIS A 121 -17.35 6.32 -11.06
N PRO A 122 -18.07 6.62 -9.96
CA PRO A 122 -18.94 5.64 -9.28
C PRO A 122 -20.14 5.18 -10.12
N ASN A 123 -20.48 5.91 -11.20
CA ASN A 123 -21.56 5.57 -12.12
C ASN A 123 -21.12 4.61 -13.24
N VAL A 124 -19.83 4.28 -13.29
CA VAL A 124 -19.22 3.45 -14.33
C VAL A 124 -18.76 2.14 -13.71
N VAL A 125 -19.15 1.03 -14.34
CA VAL A 125 -18.70 -0.30 -13.95
C VAL A 125 -17.48 -0.68 -14.78
N LEU A 126 -16.39 -1.06 -14.10
CA LEU A 126 -15.18 -1.58 -14.72
C LEU A 126 -15.03 -3.07 -14.42
N GLY A 127 -15.02 -3.89 -15.46
CA GLY A 127 -14.82 -5.34 -15.36
C GLY A 127 -13.61 -5.78 -16.19
N SER A 128 -12.88 -6.78 -15.69
CA SER A 128 -11.84 -7.48 -16.45
C SER A 128 -12.34 -8.85 -16.87
N TYR A 129 -12.34 -9.10 -18.18
CA TYR A 129 -12.62 -10.43 -18.72
C TYR A 129 -11.40 -10.93 -19.46
N VAL A 130 -10.96 -12.15 -19.13
CA VAL A 130 -9.95 -12.86 -19.93
C VAL A 130 -10.59 -13.12 -21.29
N ASN A 131 -9.94 -12.67 -22.37
CA ASN A 131 -10.47 -12.90 -23.71
C ASN A 131 -10.24 -14.37 -24.09
N LEU A 132 -11.21 -15.22 -23.75
CA LEU A 132 -11.26 -16.63 -24.15
C LEU A 132 -12.19 -16.85 -25.34
N SER A 133 -12.92 -15.81 -25.76
CA SER A 133 -13.87 -15.88 -26.87
C SER A 133 -13.14 -15.96 -28.21
N GLU A 134 -13.64 -16.83 -29.09
CA GLU A 134 -13.40 -16.70 -30.53
C GLU A 134 -13.88 -15.31 -30.95
N ASP A 135 -13.09 -14.60 -31.74
CA ASP A 135 -13.57 -13.38 -32.37
C ASP A 135 -14.71 -13.71 -33.35
N LYS A 136 -15.35 -12.69 -33.95
CA LYS A 136 -16.43 -12.91 -34.93
C LYS A 136 -15.96 -13.70 -36.17
N THR A 137 -14.64 -13.92 -36.33
CA THR A 137 -14.05 -14.72 -37.41
C THR A 137 -13.97 -16.21 -37.07
N GLY A 138 -14.31 -16.60 -35.83
CA GLY A 138 -14.20 -17.99 -35.34
C GLY A 138 -12.76 -18.38 -34.96
N VAL A 139 -11.86 -17.40 -34.84
CA VAL A 139 -10.46 -17.64 -34.50
C VAL A 139 -10.25 -17.35 -33.02
N ARG A 140 -9.63 -18.31 -32.33
CA ARG A 140 -9.26 -18.16 -30.92
C ARG A 140 -8.17 -17.11 -30.80
N ASP A 141 -8.46 -16.03 -30.08
CA ASP A 141 -7.49 -14.98 -29.79
C ASP A 141 -6.34 -15.54 -28.92
N LEU A 142 -5.14 -15.67 -29.49
CA LEU A 142 -3.94 -16.19 -28.83
C LEU A 142 -3.04 -15.08 -28.27
N SER A 143 -3.49 -13.83 -28.29
CA SER A 143 -2.70 -12.70 -27.81
C SER A 143 -2.52 -12.66 -26.29
N PHE A 144 -3.29 -13.47 -25.54
CA PHE A 144 -3.34 -13.47 -24.06
C PHE A 144 -3.67 -12.08 -23.47
N ASN A 145 -4.44 -11.28 -24.20
CA ASN A 145 -4.84 -9.94 -23.78
C ASN A 145 -5.95 -9.99 -22.71
N THR A 146 -5.92 -9.02 -21.79
CA THR A 146 -7.05 -8.74 -20.88
C THR A 146 -7.94 -7.66 -21.50
N ARG A 147 -9.24 -7.92 -21.61
CA ARG A 147 -10.21 -6.89 -22.04
C ARG A 147 -10.79 -6.21 -20.80
N LEU A 148 -10.62 -4.89 -20.73
CA LEU A 148 -11.32 -4.04 -19.79
C LEU A 148 -12.60 -3.52 -20.46
N THR A 149 -13.75 -3.80 -19.86
CA THR A 149 -15.04 -3.27 -20.33
C THR A 149 -15.45 -2.11 -19.45
N VAL A 150 -15.84 -1.00 -20.08
CA VAL A 150 -16.33 0.21 -19.44
C VAL A 150 -17.80 0.36 -19.80
N GLU A 151 -18.69 0.30 -18.80
CA GLU A 151 -20.14 0.41 -19.01
C GLU A 151 -20.73 1.51 -18.14
N GLY A 152 -21.61 2.33 -18.72
CA GLY A 152 -22.27 3.45 -18.05
C GLY A 152 -23.47 3.96 -18.84
N ARG A 153 -24.27 4.83 -18.23
CA ARG A 153 -25.47 5.43 -18.84
C ARG A 153 -25.20 6.78 -19.53
N ASP A 154 -24.02 7.36 -19.31
CA ASP A 154 -23.57 8.62 -19.92
C ASP A 154 -22.41 8.33 -20.89
N GLU A 155 -22.63 8.59 -22.17
CA GLU A 155 -21.64 8.35 -23.24
C GLU A 155 -20.37 9.18 -23.07
N THR A 156 -20.49 10.41 -22.57
CA THR A 156 -19.34 11.31 -22.36
C THR A 156 -18.49 10.80 -21.21
N GLU A 157 -19.11 10.37 -20.11
CA GLU A 157 -18.42 9.79 -18.96
C GLU A 157 -17.71 8.48 -19.34
N VAL A 158 -18.40 7.58 -20.07
CA VAL A 158 -17.80 6.33 -20.55
C VAL A 158 -16.58 6.58 -21.43
N LYS A 159 -16.64 7.56 -22.33
CA LYS A 159 -15.51 7.92 -23.19
C LYS A 159 -14.34 8.47 -22.39
N GLN A 160 -14.59 9.41 -21.47
CA GLN A 160 -13.55 9.99 -20.60
C GLN A 160 -12.83 8.91 -19.79
N VAL A 161 -13.57 7.95 -19.22
CA VAL A 161 -13.02 6.82 -18.49
C VAL A 161 -12.20 5.91 -19.41
N GLY A 162 -12.70 5.62 -20.61
CA GLY A 162 -12.00 4.83 -21.62
C GLY A 162 -10.65 5.43 -22.01
N ASP A 163 -10.61 6.73 -22.32
CA ASP A 163 -9.39 7.46 -22.70
C ASP A 163 -8.36 7.43 -21.55
N LYS A 164 -8.81 7.60 -20.31
CA LYS A 164 -7.96 7.52 -19.11
C LYS A 164 -7.36 6.12 -18.91
N LEU A 165 -8.13 5.06 -19.14
CA LEU A 165 -7.62 3.69 -19.04
C LEU A 165 -6.61 3.38 -20.15
N ILE A 166 -6.80 3.91 -21.36
CA ILE A 166 -5.83 3.80 -22.46
C ILE A 166 -4.50 4.44 -22.08
N GLU A 167 -4.53 5.66 -21.53
CA GLU A 167 -3.32 6.36 -21.05
C GLU A 167 -2.61 5.57 -19.95
N LEU A 168 -3.36 5.05 -18.96
CA LEU A 168 -2.80 4.34 -17.81
C LEU A 168 -2.12 3.01 -18.16
N PHE A 169 -2.66 2.28 -19.14
CA PHE A 169 -2.23 0.91 -19.44
C PHE A 169 -1.60 0.74 -20.82
N GLY A 170 -1.46 1.82 -21.61
CA GLY A 170 -0.97 1.75 -23.00
C GLY A 170 -1.87 0.90 -23.90
N GLY A 171 -3.18 0.90 -23.62
CA GLY A 171 -4.17 0.08 -24.32
C GLY A 171 -4.59 0.64 -25.68
N SER A 172 -5.46 -0.08 -26.37
CA SER A 172 -6.10 0.38 -27.61
C SER A 172 -7.61 0.18 -27.53
N LEU A 173 -8.37 1.10 -28.13
CA LEU A 173 -9.83 1.03 -28.14
C LEU A 173 -10.28 -0.05 -29.14
N ALA A 174 -10.83 -1.15 -28.61
CA ALA A 174 -11.46 -2.18 -29.42
C ALA A 174 -12.91 -1.75 -29.72
N ASN A 175 -13.17 -1.20 -30.91
CA ASN A 175 -14.53 -0.83 -31.30
C ASN A 175 -15.32 -2.12 -31.66
N PRO A 176 -16.43 -2.44 -30.97
CA PRO A 176 -17.23 -3.65 -31.25
C PRO A 176 -17.74 -3.73 -32.70
N SER A 177 -17.83 -2.56 -33.34
CA SER A 177 -18.32 -2.35 -34.71
C SER A 177 -17.25 -2.52 -35.78
N SER A 178 -15.96 -2.47 -35.43
CA SER A 178 -14.84 -2.61 -36.38
C SER A 178 -14.26 -4.02 -36.44
N ALA A 179 -14.68 -4.90 -35.53
CA ALA A 179 -14.50 -6.35 -35.69
C ALA A 179 -15.57 -6.84 -36.68
N VAL A 180 -15.27 -6.72 -37.97
CA VAL A 180 -15.98 -7.41 -39.07
C VAL A 180 -15.13 -8.59 -39.49
#